data_AF-A0A365TAQ8-F1
#
_entry.id   AF-A0A365TAQ8-F1
#
_cell.length_a   1.000
_cell.length_b   1.000
_cell.length_c   1.000
_cell.angle_alpha   90.00
_cell.angle_beta   90.00
_cell.angle_gamma   90.00
#
_symmetry.space_group_name_H-M   'P 1'
#
loop_
_entity.id
_entity.type
_entity.pdbx_description
1 polymer ?
#
loop_
_entity_poly.entity_id
_entity_poly.type
_entity_poly.pdbx_seq_one_letter_code
_entity_poly.pdbx_strand_id
1 'polypeptide(L)'
;MLKWRPPREYRSLTYNQSNFELKNTNDQTTLELSKIGEMSIHLYRDVPDDARVKQVPVKREKTCRWYAISGIETEDKMSEKPTVDNVDREDVVGIGMGILKYAYNTDSTIVGSLALDDEYERLEREQQELSHKKQRSQNWHEQRRQVARIHVRIVQRQRDFRHKLSAYYAREYGLAAVKDLDIHGVMQLLSNN
;
A
#
# COMPACT_ATOMS: atom_id res chain seq x y z
N MET A 1 -27.28 -7.25 -10.61
CA MET A 1 -26.80 -7.26 -12.01
C MET A 1 -25.29 -7.03 -12.01
N LEU A 2 -24.47 -8.01 -12.42
CA LEU A 2 -23.01 -7.89 -12.46
C LEU A 2 -22.60 -6.85 -13.52
N LYS A 3 -21.98 -5.74 -13.08
CA LYS A 3 -21.44 -4.71 -14.00
C LYS A 3 -20.18 -5.26 -14.67
N TRP A 4 -20.34 -5.82 -15.87
CA TRP A 4 -19.22 -6.20 -16.73
C TRP A 4 -18.45 -4.95 -17.17
N ARG A 5 -17.13 -4.96 -17.01
CA ARG A 5 -16.26 -3.90 -17.56
C ARG A 5 -15.98 -4.21 -19.03
N PRO A 6 -15.77 -3.21 -19.89
CA PRO A 6 -15.39 -3.46 -21.28
C PRO A 6 -14.02 -4.17 -21.37
N PRO A 7 -13.72 -4.94 -22.45
CA PRO A 7 -12.50 -5.76 -22.57
C PRO A 7 -11.18 -5.00 -22.32
N ARG A 8 -11.13 -3.70 -22.64
CA ARG A 8 -9.95 -2.84 -22.46
C ARG A 8 -9.81 -2.25 -21.05
N GLU A 9 -10.77 -2.51 -20.17
CA GLU A 9 -10.78 -2.08 -18.77
C GLU A 9 -10.55 -3.22 -17.78
N TYR A 10 -10.53 -4.48 -18.23
CA TYR A 10 -10.07 -5.59 -17.41
C TYR A 10 -8.58 -5.38 -17.07
N ARG A 11 -8.34 -5.03 -15.81
CA ARG A 11 -7.01 -4.81 -15.24
C ARG A 11 -6.69 -5.81 -14.14
N SER A 12 -7.58 -6.75 -13.86
CA SER A 12 -7.33 -7.80 -12.89
C SER A 12 -8.15 -9.03 -13.21
N LEU A 13 -7.62 -10.17 -12.80
CA LEU A 13 -8.22 -11.48 -12.87
C LEU A 13 -7.80 -12.23 -11.60
N THR A 14 -8.71 -13.00 -11.01
CA THR A 14 -8.46 -13.67 -9.73
C THR A 14 -8.62 -15.17 -9.91
N TYR A 15 -7.59 -15.91 -9.52
CA TYR A 15 -7.62 -17.37 -9.42
C TYR A 15 -7.87 -17.77 -7.97
N ASN A 16 -8.88 -18.61 -7.73
CA ASN A 16 -9.30 -19.06 -6.41
C ASN A 16 -9.03 -20.56 -6.23
N GLN A 17 -8.27 -20.91 -5.19
CA GLN A 17 -8.07 -22.25 -4.59
C GLN A 17 -7.54 -23.38 -5.48
N SER A 18 -7.74 -23.31 -6.79
CA SER A 18 -7.38 -24.25 -7.83
C SER A 18 -7.15 -23.44 -9.10
N ASN A 19 -6.42 -23.99 -10.07
CA ASN A 19 -6.04 -23.34 -11.34
C ASN A 19 -4.83 -22.40 -11.30
N PHE A 20 -4.01 -22.46 -10.26
CA PHE A 20 -2.65 -21.90 -10.28
C PHE A 20 -1.67 -22.83 -9.56
N GLU A 21 -0.40 -22.79 -9.96
CA GLU A 21 0.70 -23.48 -9.29
C GLU A 21 1.90 -22.55 -9.17
N LEU A 22 2.52 -22.50 -7.99
CA LEU A 22 3.76 -21.77 -7.74
C LEU A 22 4.91 -22.78 -7.69
N LYS A 23 5.82 -22.71 -8.67
CA LYS A 23 6.99 -23.58 -8.76
C LYS A 23 8.22 -22.77 -8.37
N ASN A 24 8.99 -23.26 -7.42
CA ASN A 24 10.28 -22.67 -7.07
C ASN A 24 11.38 -23.57 -7.61
N THR A 25 12.00 -23.17 -8.72
CA THR A 25 13.19 -23.85 -9.26
C THR A 25 14.40 -23.04 -8.82
N ASN A 26 15.54 -23.69 -8.52
CA ASN A 26 16.69 -23.16 -7.77
C ASN A 26 17.30 -21.79 -8.18
N ASP A 27 16.78 -21.06 -9.16
CA ASP A 27 17.13 -19.65 -9.47
C ASP A 27 15.94 -18.79 -9.99
N GLN A 28 14.73 -19.35 -10.10
CA GLN A 28 13.57 -18.66 -10.66
C GLN A 28 12.25 -19.22 -10.13
N THR A 29 11.43 -18.35 -9.55
CA THR A 29 10.05 -18.68 -9.20
C THR A 29 9.16 -18.49 -10.42
N THR A 30 8.34 -19.51 -10.71
CA THR A 30 7.41 -19.49 -11.83
C THR A 30 5.97 -19.68 -11.35
N LEU A 31 5.06 -18.92 -11.93
CA LEU A 31 3.62 -18.99 -11.67
C LEU A 31 2.95 -19.60 -12.89
N GLU A 32 2.38 -20.79 -12.75
CA GLU A 32 1.54 -21.40 -13.76
C GLU A 32 0.08 -21.03 -13.49
N LEU A 33 -0.59 -20.48 -14.51
CA LEU A 33 -2.00 -20.11 -14.44
C LEU A 33 -2.78 -20.88 -15.51
N SER A 34 -3.86 -21.56 -15.11
CA SER A 34 -4.69 -22.29 -16.06
C SER A 34 -5.17 -21.36 -17.18
N LYS A 35 -5.08 -21.85 -18.42
CA LYS A 35 -5.46 -21.17 -19.69
C LYS A 35 -4.59 -19.98 -20.09
N ILE A 36 -3.64 -19.54 -19.25
CA ILE A 36 -2.67 -18.50 -19.60
C ILE A 36 -1.30 -19.13 -19.85
N GLY A 37 -0.92 -20.12 -19.03
CA GLY A 37 0.36 -20.79 -19.09
C GLY A 37 1.30 -20.37 -17.96
N GLU A 38 2.56 -20.74 -18.13
CA GLU A 38 3.64 -20.53 -17.16
C GLU A 38 4.34 -19.18 -17.37
N MET A 39 4.58 -18.44 -16.28
CA MET A 39 5.27 -17.15 -16.33
C MET A 39 6.27 -16.98 -15.19
N SER A 40 7.47 -16.51 -15.52
CA SER A 40 8.47 -16.14 -14.53
C SER A 40 8.00 -14.96 -13.70
N ILE A 41 8.10 -15.07 -12.38
CA ILE A 41 7.76 -14.01 -11.44
C ILE A 41 8.97 -13.64 -10.59
N HIS A 42 9.05 -12.37 -10.22
CA HIS A 42 9.95 -11.94 -9.16
C HIS A 42 9.20 -12.02 -7.84
N LEU A 43 9.55 -13.02 -7.02
CA LEU A 43 8.94 -13.22 -5.72
C LEU A 43 9.51 -12.21 -4.73
N TYR A 44 8.66 -11.35 -4.18
CA TYR A 44 9.09 -10.30 -3.25
C TYR A 44 9.37 -10.84 -1.84
N ARG A 45 8.64 -11.88 -1.43
CA ARG A 45 8.79 -12.59 -0.15
C ARG A 45 8.45 -14.05 -0.35
N ASP A 46 9.25 -14.92 0.25
CA ASP A 46 8.99 -16.35 0.27
C ASP A 46 7.66 -16.65 0.97
N VAL A 47 6.98 -17.69 0.50
CA VAL A 47 5.77 -18.20 1.13
C VAL A 47 6.22 -19.13 2.26
N PRO A 48 5.77 -18.93 3.51
CA PRO A 48 6.11 -19.83 4.61
C PRO A 48 5.67 -21.27 4.32
N ASP A 49 6.43 -22.25 4.80
CA ASP A 49 6.15 -23.67 4.54
C ASP A 49 4.81 -24.14 5.13
N ASP A 50 4.36 -23.50 6.22
CA ASP A 50 3.09 -23.74 6.89
C ASP A 50 1.92 -22.92 6.30
N ALA A 51 2.19 -22.09 5.28
CA ALA A 51 1.19 -21.22 4.67
C ALA A 51 0.51 -21.87 3.46
N ARG A 52 -0.81 -21.76 3.39
CA ARG A 52 -1.60 -22.16 2.22
C ARG A 52 -1.99 -20.95 1.38
N VAL A 53 -1.58 -20.92 0.12
CA VAL A 53 -2.04 -19.91 -0.85
C VAL A 53 -3.50 -20.19 -1.24
N LYS A 54 -4.42 -19.28 -0.87
CA LYS A 54 -5.87 -19.40 -1.15
C LYS A 54 -6.28 -18.81 -2.48
N GLN A 55 -5.63 -17.72 -2.88
CA GLN A 55 -6.02 -16.97 -4.06
C GLN A 55 -4.82 -16.22 -4.64
N VAL A 56 -4.84 -16.06 -5.96
CA VAL A 56 -3.86 -15.25 -6.68
C VAL A 56 -4.59 -14.26 -7.61
N PRO A 57 -4.93 -13.05 -7.11
CA PRO A 57 -5.25 -11.93 -7.97
C PRO A 57 -4.03 -11.51 -8.80
N VAL A 58 -4.15 -11.57 -10.12
CA VAL A 58 -3.21 -10.99 -11.07
C VAL A 58 -3.76 -9.65 -11.52
N LYS A 59 -3.03 -8.56 -11.27
CA LYS A 59 -3.48 -7.19 -11.51
C LYS A 59 -2.45 -6.38 -12.28
N ARG A 60 -2.92 -5.62 -13.26
CA ARG A 60 -2.17 -4.58 -13.96
C ARG A 60 -2.45 -3.20 -13.36
N GLU A 61 -1.41 -2.53 -12.91
CA GLU A 61 -1.50 -1.16 -12.40
C GLU A 61 -1.58 -0.11 -13.52
N LYS A 62 -1.90 1.14 -13.14
CA LYS A 62 -1.93 2.29 -14.06
C LYS A 62 -0.56 2.58 -14.70
N THR A 63 0.51 2.12 -14.05
CA THR A 63 1.91 2.16 -14.54
C THR A 63 2.21 1.12 -15.61
N CYS A 64 1.25 0.25 -15.94
CA CYS A 64 1.40 -0.92 -16.82
C CYS A 64 2.27 -2.06 -16.26
N ARG A 65 2.62 -2.02 -14.97
CA ARG A 65 3.24 -3.16 -14.27
C ARG A 65 2.19 -4.20 -13.89
N TRP A 66 2.57 -5.47 -13.97
CA TRP A 66 1.75 -6.61 -13.52
C TRP A 66 2.24 -7.09 -12.16
N TYR A 67 1.29 -7.49 -11.32
CA TYR A 67 1.54 -8.07 -10.01
C TYR A 67 0.66 -9.30 -9.84
N ALA A 68 1.25 -10.39 -9.37
CA ALA A 68 0.53 -11.51 -8.77
C ALA A 68 0.53 -11.29 -7.26
N ILE A 69 -0.66 -11.31 -6.65
CA ILE A 69 -0.83 -11.06 -5.22
C ILE A 69 -1.23 -12.39 -4.60
N SER A 70 -0.37 -13.00 -3.79
CA SER A 70 -0.69 -14.26 -3.12
C SER A 70 -1.42 -13.96 -1.81
N GLY A 71 -2.71 -14.34 -1.72
CA GLY A 71 -3.44 -14.37 -0.45
C GLY A 71 -3.12 -15.67 0.27
N ILE A 72 -2.37 -15.59 1.36
CA ILE A 72 -1.94 -16.76 2.15
C ILE A 72 -2.76 -16.86 3.44
N GLU A 73 -3.02 -18.09 3.86
CA GLU A 73 -3.58 -18.44 5.15
C GLU A 73 -2.53 -19.25 5.90
N THR A 74 -2.17 -18.82 7.11
CA THR A 74 -1.29 -19.54 8.02
C THR A 74 -2.11 -20.01 9.22
N GLU A 75 -1.71 -21.11 9.86
CA GLU A 75 -2.36 -21.62 11.08
C GLU A 75 -2.00 -20.80 12.34
N ASP A 76 -1.46 -19.60 12.15
CA ASP A 76 -0.80 -18.81 13.18
C ASP A 76 -1.73 -18.59 14.38
N LYS A 77 -1.36 -19.22 15.50
CA LYS A 77 -2.02 -19.02 16.79
C LYS A 77 -1.58 -17.65 17.30
N MET A 78 -2.28 -16.61 16.86
CA MET A 78 -2.06 -15.26 17.39
C MET A 78 -2.04 -15.32 18.92
N SER A 79 -0.94 -14.89 19.53
CA SER A 79 -0.88 -14.68 20.97
C SER A 79 -2.06 -13.82 21.41
N GLU A 80 -2.66 -14.16 22.55
CA GLU A 80 -3.73 -13.36 23.11
C GLU A 80 -3.26 -11.91 23.29
N LYS A 81 -4.14 -10.96 22.91
CA LYS A 81 -3.86 -9.55 23.13
C LYS A 81 -3.70 -9.32 24.63
N PRO A 82 -2.64 -8.63 25.08
CA PRO A 82 -2.50 -8.29 26.49
C PRO A 82 -3.72 -7.46 26.94
N THR A 83 -4.26 -7.80 28.10
CA THR A 83 -5.31 -6.99 28.75
C THR A 83 -4.70 -5.68 29.23
N VAL A 84 -5.48 -4.59 29.22
CA VAL A 84 -5.00 -3.25 29.62
C VAL A 84 -4.41 -3.24 31.04
N ASP A 85 -4.94 -4.09 31.93
CA ASP A 85 -4.46 -4.21 33.32
C ASP A 85 -3.05 -4.84 33.44
N ASN A 86 -2.56 -5.49 32.38
CA ASN A 86 -1.26 -6.17 32.34
C ASN A 86 -0.18 -5.36 31.61
N VAL A 87 -0.43 -4.09 31.26
CA VAL A 87 0.54 -3.21 30.60
C VAL A 87 1.11 -2.23 31.62
N ASP A 88 2.43 -2.21 31.75
CA ASP A 88 3.12 -1.26 32.63
C ASP A 88 2.92 0.18 32.12
N ARG A 89 2.78 1.14 33.05
CA ARG A 89 2.50 2.54 32.67
C ARG A 89 3.58 3.17 31.80
N GLU A 90 4.82 2.71 31.95
CA GLU A 90 5.96 3.14 31.15
C GLU A 90 5.90 2.65 29.69
N ASP A 91 5.13 1.59 29.42
CA ASP A 91 4.92 1.02 28.09
C ASP A 91 3.68 1.60 27.38
N VAL A 92 3.10 2.68 27.92
CA VAL A 92 1.93 3.36 27.37
C VAL A 92 2.35 4.68 26.71
N VAL A 93 1.95 4.87 25.45
CA VAL A 93 2.14 6.15 24.74
C VAL A 93 0.83 6.71 24.21
N GLY A 94 0.58 7.99 24.48
CA GLY A 94 -0.45 8.77 23.79
C GLY A 94 0.12 9.42 22.54
N ILE A 95 -0.50 9.18 21.38
CA ILE A 95 -0.08 9.71 20.07
C ILE A 95 -1.09 10.79 19.64
N GLY A 96 -0.67 12.05 19.64
CA GLY A 96 -1.40 13.16 19.05
C GLY A 96 -0.92 13.42 17.62
N MET A 97 -1.81 13.47 16.63
CA MET A 97 -1.41 13.81 15.26
C MET A 97 -1.47 15.33 15.03
N GLY A 98 -0.61 15.85 14.17
CA GLY A 98 -0.53 17.27 13.85
C GLY A 98 -0.51 17.54 12.34
N ILE A 99 -0.62 18.82 11.98
CA ILE A 99 -0.59 19.29 10.58
C ILE A 99 0.85 19.61 10.16
N LEU A 100 1.58 20.36 11.00
CA LEU A 100 2.97 20.74 10.76
C LEU A 100 3.96 19.60 11.04
N LYS A 101 3.65 18.78 12.06
CA LYS A 101 4.38 17.58 12.44
C LYS A 101 3.41 16.42 12.39
N TYR A 102 3.86 15.25 11.96
CA TYR A 102 3.00 14.10 11.77
C TYR A 102 2.40 13.60 13.09
N ALA A 103 3.23 13.46 14.12
CA ALA A 103 2.79 13.05 15.45
C ALA A 103 3.61 13.70 16.58
N TYR A 104 2.97 13.87 17.72
CA TYR A 104 3.52 14.28 19.00
C TYR A 104 3.10 13.26 20.04
N ASN A 105 4.07 12.68 20.74
CA ASN A 105 3.83 11.65 21.73
C ASN A 105 3.86 12.22 23.16
N THR A 106 3.21 11.54 24.11
CA THR A 106 3.22 11.93 25.53
C THR A 106 4.59 11.82 26.20
N ASP A 107 5.50 11.03 25.63
CA ASP A 107 6.91 10.91 26.05
C ASP A 107 7.80 12.06 25.51
N SER A 108 7.20 13.08 24.90
CA SER A 108 7.86 14.20 24.21
C SER A 108 8.54 13.86 22.88
N THR A 109 8.37 12.64 22.35
CA THR A 109 8.86 12.30 21.01
C THR A 109 8.07 13.03 19.92
N ILE A 110 8.76 13.64 18.96
CA ILE A 110 8.17 14.37 17.82
C ILE A 110 8.48 13.65 16.52
N VAL A 111 7.44 13.27 15.78
CA VAL A 111 7.57 12.67 14.45
C VAL A 111 7.37 13.74 13.39
N GLY A 112 8.40 13.99 12.59
CA GLY A 112 8.35 14.90 11.45
C GLY A 112 7.41 14.43 10.34
N SER A 113 6.93 15.37 9.53
CA SER A 113 6.14 15.06 8.33
C SER A 113 7.02 14.57 7.19
N LEU A 114 6.45 13.73 6.31
CA LEU A 114 7.14 13.22 5.13
C LEU A 114 7.28 14.34 4.09
N ALA A 115 8.52 14.70 3.74
CA ALA A 115 8.81 15.65 2.67
C ALA A 115 8.46 15.05 1.30
N LEU A 116 7.48 15.66 0.62
CA LEU A 116 6.92 15.24 -0.66
C LEU A 116 6.80 16.38 -1.67
N ASP A 117 7.31 17.57 -1.34
CA ASP A 117 7.13 18.79 -2.12
C ASP A 117 7.63 18.60 -3.56
N ASP A 118 8.86 18.10 -3.73
CA ASP A 118 9.44 17.79 -5.05
C ASP A 118 8.57 16.84 -5.89
N GLU A 119 7.98 15.81 -5.27
CA GLU A 119 7.10 14.90 -5.99
C GLU A 119 5.76 15.52 -6.36
N TYR A 120 5.21 16.40 -5.53
CA TYR A 120 3.97 17.11 -5.82
C TYR A 120 4.18 18.16 -6.92
N GLU A 121 5.26 18.94 -6.86
CA GLU A 121 5.63 19.88 -7.94
C GLU A 121 5.81 19.13 -9.26
N ARG A 122 6.53 18.00 -9.24
CA ARG A 122 6.70 17.17 -10.44
C ARG A 122 5.35 16.64 -10.93
N LEU A 123 4.48 16.19 -10.02
CA LEU A 123 3.16 15.67 -10.38
C LEU A 123 2.32 16.75 -11.09
N GLU A 124 2.33 17.97 -10.57
CA GLU A 124 1.59 19.11 -11.14
C GLU A 124 2.06 19.40 -12.56
N ARG A 125 3.38 19.54 -12.78
CA ARG A 125 3.96 19.78 -14.11
C ARG A 125 3.56 18.70 -15.12
N GLU A 126 3.65 17.44 -14.71
CA GLU A 126 3.37 16.29 -15.59
C GLU A 126 1.86 16.12 -15.87
N GLN A 127 1.00 16.55 -14.94
CA GLN A 127 -0.44 16.65 -15.16
C GLN A 127 -0.79 17.79 -16.13
N GLN A 128 -0.13 18.95 -16.01
CA GLN A 128 -0.30 20.05 -16.94
C GLN A 128 0.07 19.63 -18.37
N GLU A 129 1.23 18.98 -18.53
CA GLU A 129 1.65 18.43 -19.82
C GLU A 129 0.66 17.40 -20.37
N LEU A 130 0.09 16.54 -19.52
CA LEU A 130 -0.92 15.56 -19.92
C LEU A 130 -2.18 16.23 -20.48
N SER A 131 -2.60 17.35 -19.89
CA SER A 131 -3.81 18.07 -20.28
C SER A 131 -3.70 18.63 -21.71
N HIS A 132 -2.49 18.99 -22.14
CA HIS A 132 -2.21 19.50 -23.48
C HIS A 132 -2.11 18.38 -24.55
N LYS A 133 -2.02 17.10 -24.17
CA LYS A 133 -1.91 16.00 -25.15
C LYS A 133 -3.28 15.60 -25.70
N LYS A 134 -3.37 15.35 -27.01
CA LYS A 134 -4.56 14.78 -27.66
C LYS A 134 -4.94 13.43 -27.03
N GLN A 135 -6.11 13.36 -26.41
CA GLN A 135 -6.58 12.16 -25.72
C GLN A 135 -6.53 10.92 -26.64
N ARG A 136 -6.12 9.77 -26.07
CA ARG A 136 -5.96 8.47 -26.79
C ARG A 136 -4.85 8.43 -27.85
N SER A 137 -4.08 9.50 -28.03
CA SER A 137 -2.84 9.42 -28.80
C SER A 137 -1.78 8.59 -28.06
N GLN A 138 -0.77 8.12 -28.79
CA GLN A 138 0.37 7.41 -28.20
C GLN A 138 1.09 8.29 -27.16
N ASN A 139 1.35 9.55 -27.49
CA ASN A 139 1.96 10.54 -26.60
C ASN A 139 1.12 10.76 -25.32
N TRP A 140 -0.21 10.79 -25.44
CA TRP A 140 -1.09 10.88 -24.27
C TRP A 140 -1.00 9.63 -23.38
N HIS A 141 -0.89 8.44 -23.96
CA HIS A 141 -0.73 7.21 -23.19
C HIS A 141 0.60 7.16 -22.44
N GLU A 142 1.69 7.60 -23.06
CA GLU A 142 3.01 7.69 -22.43
C GLU A 142 3.03 8.70 -21.29
N GLN A 143 2.50 9.89 -21.52
CA GLN A 143 2.40 10.93 -20.50
C GLN A 143 1.51 10.48 -19.33
N ARG A 144 0.39 9.82 -19.60
CA ARG A 144 -0.49 9.27 -18.55
C ARG A 144 0.22 8.22 -17.69
N ARG A 145 1.11 7.41 -18.28
CA ARG A 145 1.93 6.44 -17.53
C ARG A 145 2.96 7.16 -16.65
N GLN A 146 3.52 8.27 -17.11
CA GLN A 146 4.45 9.10 -16.32
C GLN A 146 3.77 9.68 -15.07
N VAL A 147 2.61 10.30 -15.23
CA VAL A 147 1.77 10.76 -14.11
C VAL A 147 1.45 9.60 -13.15
N ALA A 148 1.09 8.43 -13.67
CA ALA A 148 0.82 7.25 -12.84
C ALA A 148 2.04 6.77 -12.04
N ARG A 149 3.27 6.85 -12.61
CA ARG A 149 4.51 6.49 -11.90
C ARG A 149 4.77 7.41 -10.71
N ILE A 150 4.56 8.71 -10.88
CA ILE A 150 4.75 9.71 -9.81
C ILE A 150 3.74 9.47 -8.70
N HIS A 151 2.46 9.27 -9.03
CA HIS A 151 1.45 8.91 -8.04
C HIS A 151 1.82 7.65 -7.24
N VAL A 152 2.27 6.59 -7.92
CA VAL A 152 2.68 5.36 -7.24
C VAL A 152 3.85 5.61 -6.30
N ARG A 153 4.84 6.42 -6.71
CA ARG A 153 5.97 6.80 -5.86
C ARG A 153 5.52 7.53 -4.59
N ILE A 154 4.65 8.53 -4.70
CA ILE A 154 4.11 9.28 -3.55
C ILE A 154 3.39 8.32 -2.60
N VAL A 155 2.48 7.50 -3.11
CA VAL A 155 1.71 6.54 -2.30
C VAL A 155 2.62 5.52 -1.63
N GLN A 156 3.66 5.04 -2.32
CA GLN A 156 4.64 4.10 -1.74
C GLN A 156 5.46 4.75 -0.63
N ARG A 157 5.96 5.98 -0.80
CA ARG A 157 6.69 6.70 0.25
C ARG A 157 5.82 6.96 1.48
N GLN A 158 4.58 7.41 1.28
CA GLN A 158 3.63 7.61 2.37
C GLN A 158 3.29 6.29 3.09
N ARG A 159 3.12 5.21 2.34
CA ARG A 159 2.85 3.88 2.89
C ARG A 159 4.06 3.38 3.71
N ASP A 160 5.26 3.46 3.18
CA ASP A 160 6.50 3.07 3.85
C ASP A 160 6.68 3.83 5.17
N PHE A 161 6.53 5.16 5.13
CA PHE A 161 6.58 6.01 6.31
C PHE A 161 5.60 5.53 7.41
N ARG A 162 4.32 5.31 7.06
CA ARG A 162 3.32 4.84 8.02
C ARG A 162 3.63 3.44 8.57
N HIS A 163 4.06 2.50 7.72
CA HIS A 163 4.36 1.13 8.17
C HIS A 163 5.56 1.08 9.09
N LYS A 164 6.62 1.85 8.80
CA LYS A 164 7.78 1.97 9.70
C LYS A 164 7.38 2.53 11.05
N LEU A 165 6.55 3.57 11.03
CA LEU A 165 6.08 4.19 12.26
C LEU A 165 5.16 3.28 13.07
N SER A 166 4.21 2.58 12.44
CA SER A 166 3.36 1.60 13.14
C SER A 166 4.16 0.43 13.67
N ALA A 167 5.18 -0.04 12.93
CA ALA A 167 6.06 -1.12 13.38
C ALA A 167 6.93 -0.68 14.56
N TYR A 168 7.38 0.57 14.58
CA TYR A 168 8.05 1.17 15.74
C TYR A 168 7.11 1.16 16.95
N TYR A 169 5.92 1.74 16.83
CA TYR A 169 5.00 1.80 17.98
C TYR A 169 4.59 0.42 18.51
N ALA A 170 4.38 -0.56 17.62
CA ALA A 170 4.03 -1.92 18.01
C ALA A 170 5.18 -2.70 18.68
N ARG A 171 6.43 -2.26 18.52
CA ARG A 171 7.61 -2.87 19.17
C ARG A 171 7.95 -2.20 20.48
N GLU A 172 7.87 -0.87 20.53
CA GLU A 172 8.34 -0.10 21.68
C GLU A 172 7.29 0.02 22.78
N TYR A 173 5.99 -0.11 22.48
CA TYR A 173 4.92 0.14 23.44
C TYR A 173 3.96 -1.04 23.53
N GLY A 174 3.60 -1.40 24.76
CA GLY A 174 2.54 -2.38 25.04
C GLY A 174 1.15 -1.82 24.75
N LEU A 175 0.98 -0.49 24.82
CA LEU A 175 -0.28 0.19 24.48
C LEU A 175 -0.02 1.55 23.82
N ALA A 176 -0.51 1.72 22.59
CA ALA A 176 -0.51 3.00 21.88
C ALA A 176 -1.94 3.56 21.80
N ALA A 177 -2.20 4.67 22.49
CA ALA A 177 -3.48 5.38 22.45
C ALA A 177 -3.41 6.53 21.43
N VAL A 178 -4.17 6.44 20.35
CA VAL A 178 -4.18 7.46 19.30
C VAL A 178 -5.34 8.42 19.53
N LYS A 179 -5.07 9.73 19.50
CA LYS A 179 -6.13 10.74 19.55
C LYS A 179 -6.93 10.71 18.24
N ASP A 180 -8.26 10.61 18.37
CA ASP A 180 -9.17 10.83 17.25
C ASP A 180 -9.14 12.31 16.84
N LEU A 181 -8.78 12.58 15.59
CA LEU A 181 -8.67 13.92 15.03
C LEU A 181 -9.74 14.07 13.96
N ASP A 182 -10.68 14.99 14.20
CA ASP A 182 -11.60 15.44 13.16
C ASP A 182 -10.85 16.32 12.15
N ILE A 183 -10.28 15.65 11.14
CA ILE A 183 -9.53 16.29 10.06
C ILE A 183 -10.42 17.29 9.30
N HIS A 184 -11.74 17.04 9.19
CA HIS A 184 -12.65 17.95 8.50
C HIS A 184 -12.80 19.27 9.28
N GLY A 185 -12.99 19.19 10.60
CA GLY A 185 -13.05 20.37 11.46
C GLY A 185 -11.74 21.17 11.42
N VAL A 186 -10.59 20.49 11.43
CA VAL A 186 -9.28 21.13 11.37
C VAL A 186 -9.02 21.81 10.02
N MET A 187 -9.39 21.20 8.90
CA MET A 187 -9.22 21.81 7.57
C MET A 187 -10.13 23.03 7.35
N GLN A 188 -11.36 23.02 7.88
CA GLN A 188 -12.27 24.18 7.78
C GLN A 188 -11.73 25.41 8.53
N LEU A 189 -11.13 25.21 9.71
CA LEU A 189 -10.55 26.32 10.49
C LEU A 189 -9.34 26.98 9.81
N LEU A 190 -8.59 26.22 9.01
CA LEU A 190 -7.44 26.74 8.25
C LEU A 190 -7.83 27.42 6.94
N SER A 191 -8.93 27.00 6.30
CA SER A 191 -9.44 27.63 5.08
C SER A 191 -10.17 28.95 5.33
N ASN A 192 -10.55 29.23 6.58
CA ASN A 192 -11.28 30.42 6.99
C ASN A 192 -10.39 31.53 7.58
N ASN A 193 -9.06 31.37 7.49
CA ASN A 193 -8.04 32.38 7.78
C ASN A 193 -7.20 32.62 6.53
#